data_AF-A0A966CHZ2-F1
#
_entry.id   AF-A0A966CHZ2-F1
#
_cell.length_a   1.000
_cell.length_b   1.000
_cell.length_c   1.000
_cell.angle_alpha   90.00
_cell.angle_beta   90.00
_cell.angle_gamma   90.00
#
_symmetry.space_group_name_H-M   'P 1'
#
loop_
_entity.id
_entity.type
_entity.pdbx_description
1 polymer ?
#
loop_
_entity_poly.entity_id
_entity_poly.type
_entity_poly.pdbx_seq_one_letter_code
_entity_poly.pdbx_strand_id
1 'polypeptide(L)'
;MLRCIERISEWALTFLILAILLASDSPRAGNTIDRARAFTRPFEFNYDTWTADAAWLKLQQGALGLPDYVRRENQAVVVMESVRLTETILRAESQLQILFSDPNVTDKEKASAHLRAELDRLNARQNQVAPLAE
;
A
#
# COMPACT_ATOMS: atom_id res chain seq x y z
N MET A 1 -33.89 -17.59 -18.22
CA MET A 1 -33.04 -16.40 -18.00
C MET A 1 -33.45 -15.61 -16.76
N LEU A 2 -34.73 -15.22 -16.58
CA LEU A 2 -35.20 -14.47 -15.38
C LEU A 2 -34.83 -15.10 -14.02
N ARG A 3 -35.05 -16.40 -13.84
CA ARG A 3 -34.68 -17.11 -12.59
C ARG A 3 -33.18 -17.15 -12.29
N CYS A 4 -32.31 -17.06 -13.31
CA CYS A 4 -30.87 -16.97 -13.10
C CYS A 4 -30.47 -15.57 -12.67
N ILE A 5 -31.11 -14.54 -13.23
CA ILE A 5 -30.87 -13.14 -12.87
C ILE A 5 -31.35 -12.86 -11.44
N GLU A 6 -32.54 -13.34 -11.06
CA GLU A 6 -33.05 -13.26 -9.68
C GLU A 6 -32.08 -13.89 -8.70
N ARG A 7 -31.63 -15.12 -8.98
CA ARG A 7 -30.69 -15.81 -8.10
C ARG A 7 -29.36 -15.07 -8.01
N ILE A 8 -28.78 -14.63 -9.13
CA ILE A 8 -27.54 -13.82 -9.12
C ILE A 8 -27.72 -12.55 -8.28
N SER A 9 -28.87 -11.88 -8.38
CA SER A 9 -29.16 -10.67 -7.61
C SER A 9 -29.29 -10.94 -6.11
N GLU A 10 -29.90 -12.07 -5.72
CA GLU A 10 -30.00 -12.49 -4.31
C GLU A 10 -28.63 -12.81 -3.72
N TRP A 11 -27.78 -13.52 -4.45
CA TRP A 11 -26.41 -13.80 -4.02
C TRP A 11 -25.59 -12.51 -3.91
N ALA A 12 -25.68 -11.62 -4.89
CA ALA A 12 -24.99 -10.33 -4.87
C ALA A 12 -25.44 -9.46 -3.68
N LEU A 13 -26.75 -9.41 -3.40
CA LEU A 13 -27.29 -8.70 -2.25
C LEU A 13 -26.81 -9.32 -0.94
N THR A 14 -26.79 -10.65 -0.84
CA THR A 14 -26.31 -11.37 0.34
C THR A 14 -24.83 -11.08 0.60
N PHE A 15 -23.99 -11.14 -0.44
CA PHE A 15 -22.57 -10.80 -0.34
C PHE A 15 -22.34 -9.33 0.02
N LEU A 16 -23.15 -8.41 -0.52
CA LEU A 16 -23.08 -6.99 -0.20
C LEU A 16 -23.42 -6.75 1.28
N ILE A 17 -24.49 -7.36 1.78
CA ILE A 17 -24.88 -7.28 3.19
C ILE A 17 -23.78 -7.86 4.09
N LEU A 18 -23.23 -9.02 3.72
CA LEU A 18 -22.13 -9.65 4.45
C LEU A 18 -20.91 -8.72 4.50
N ALA A 19 -20.52 -8.13 3.36
CA ALA A 19 -19.39 -7.21 3.27
C ALA A 19 -19.59 -5.97 4.17
N ILE A 20 -20.79 -5.39 4.22
CA ILE A 20 -21.11 -4.25 5.09
C ILE A 20 -21.01 -4.66 6.58
N LEU A 21 -21.51 -5.85 6.94
CA LEU A 21 -21.45 -6.36 8.31
C LEU A 21 -20.03 -6.66 8.77
N LEU A 22 -19.14 -7.11 7.87
CA LEU A 22 -17.73 -7.33 8.19
C LEU A 22 -16.91 -6.03 8.23
N ALA A 23 -17.31 -5.00 7.47
CA ALA A 23 -16.59 -3.73 7.41
C ALA A 23 -16.75 -2.85 8.66
N SER A 24 -17.68 -3.18 9.56
CA SER A 24 -18.07 -2.27 10.67
C SER A 24 -17.38 -2.55 12.01
N ASP A 25 -16.15 -3.09 12.03
CA ASP A 25 -15.35 -3.11 13.26
C ASP A 25 -14.60 -1.79 13.42
N SER A 26 -15.34 -0.73 13.79
CA SER A 26 -14.72 0.54 14.18
C SER A 26 -14.17 0.39 15.60
N PRO A 27 -12.87 0.67 15.84
CA PRO A 27 -12.32 0.67 17.20
C PRO A 27 -13.16 1.61 18.07
N ARG A 28 -13.81 1.07 19.11
CA ARG A 28 -14.42 1.90 20.15
C ARG A 28 -13.28 2.66 20.82
N ALA A 29 -13.36 3.98 20.87
CA ALA A 29 -12.32 4.84 21.43
C ALA A 29 -12.22 4.74 22.97
N GLY A 30 -11.94 3.54 23.48
CA GLY A 30 -11.75 3.27 24.90
C GLY A 30 -10.32 3.54 25.38
N ASN A 31 -9.34 3.50 24.48
CA ASN A 31 -7.93 3.71 24.79
C ASN A 31 -7.36 4.94 24.06
N THR A 32 -6.29 5.54 24.60
CA THR A 32 -5.54 6.66 24.02
C THR A 32 -5.05 6.35 22.60
N ILE A 33 -4.70 5.11 22.32
CA ILE A 33 -4.28 4.65 20.98
C ILE A 33 -5.42 4.79 19.96
N ASP A 34 -6.64 4.38 20.32
CA ASP A 34 -7.80 4.47 19.41
C ASP A 34 -8.17 5.93 19.12
N ARG A 35 -7.96 6.82 20.09
CA ARG A 35 -8.17 8.27 19.92
C ARG A 35 -7.14 8.89 18.99
N ALA A 36 -5.87 8.49 19.08
CA ALA A 36 -4.83 8.92 18.15
C ALA A 36 -5.10 8.37 16.74
N ARG A 37 -5.54 7.10 16.64
CA ARG A 37 -5.88 6.44 15.37
C ARG A 37 -6.97 7.15 14.59
N ALA A 38 -7.94 7.79 15.26
CA ALA A 38 -8.94 8.61 14.57
C ALA A 38 -8.32 9.72 13.68
N PHE A 39 -7.14 10.23 14.05
CA PHE A 39 -6.41 11.24 13.28
C PHE A 39 -5.32 10.65 12.38
N THR A 40 -4.73 9.50 12.75
CA THR A 40 -3.66 8.88 11.97
C THR A 40 -4.14 7.90 10.91
N ARG A 41 -5.39 7.41 10.99
CA ARG A 41 -5.93 6.36 10.10
C ARG A 41 -5.74 6.63 8.60
N PRO A 42 -5.95 7.87 8.08
CA PRO A 42 -5.72 8.15 6.66
C PRO A 42 -4.26 8.01 6.21
N PHE A 43 -3.31 8.02 7.16
CA PHE A 43 -1.88 7.92 6.92
C PHE A 43 -1.30 6.56 7.33
N GLU A 44 -2.13 5.66 7.87
CA GLU A 44 -1.73 4.28 8.15
C GLU A 44 -1.66 3.45 6.87
N PHE A 45 -0.87 2.37 6.88
CA PHE A 45 -0.78 1.44 5.76
C PHE A 45 -2.16 0.80 5.46
N ASN A 46 -2.61 0.91 4.20
CA ASN A 46 -3.87 0.36 3.75
C ASN A 46 -3.68 -1.06 3.21
N TYR A 47 -3.87 -2.05 4.09
CA TYR A 47 -3.76 -3.47 3.75
C TYR A 47 -4.80 -3.91 2.72
N ASP A 48 -6.00 -3.32 2.71
CA ASP A 48 -7.10 -3.75 1.85
C ASP A 48 -6.80 -3.43 0.39
N THR A 49 -6.45 -2.17 0.11
CA THR A 49 -6.08 -1.72 -1.23
C THR A 49 -4.80 -2.41 -1.69
N TRP A 50 -3.78 -2.50 -0.83
CA TRP A 50 -2.53 -3.20 -1.17
C TRP A 50 -2.76 -4.67 -1.55
N THR A 51 -3.61 -5.38 -0.80
CA THR A 51 -3.93 -6.79 -1.08
C THR A 51 -4.70 -6.94 -2.39
N ALA A 52 -5.67 -6.06 -2.66
CA ALA A 52 -6.43 -6.09 -3.90
C ALA A 52 -5.55 -5.81 -5.12
N ASP A 53 -4.67 -4.81 -5.04
CA ASP A 53 -3.73 -4.45 -6.10
C ASP A 53 -2.75 -5.59 -6.38
N ALA A 54 -2.21 -6.22 -5.33
CA ALA A 54 -1.30 -7.36 -5.46
C ALA A 54 -2.00 -8.58 -6.09
N ALA A 55 -3.24 -8.86 -5.71
CA ALA A 55 -4.02 -9.95 -6.30
C ALA A 55 -4.26 -9.70 -7.80
N TRP A 56 -4.61 -8.46 -8.16
CA TRP A 56 -4.80 -8.06 -9.55
C TRP A 56 -3.51 -8.18 -10.37
N LEU A 57 -2.38 -7.71 -9.83
CA LEU A 57 -1.07 -7.82 -10.46
C LEU A 57 -0.71 -9.28 -10.76
N LYS A 58 -0.88 -10.18 -9.79
CA LYS A 58 -0.58 -11.61 -9.97
C LYS A 58 -1.46 -12.27 -11.04
N LEU A 59 -2.73 -11.86 -11.15
CA LEU A 59 -3.61 -12.32 -12.22
C LEU A 59 -3.10 -11.87 -13.60
N GLN A 60 -2.66 -10.62 -13.74
CA GLN A 60 -2.07 -10.11 -14.97
C GLN A 60 -0.76 -10.84 -15.33
N GLN A 61 0.13 -11.01 -14.35
CA GLN A 61 1.39 -11.73 -14.53
C GLN A 61 1.17 -13.18 -14.96
N GLY A 62 0.21 -13.86 -14.34
CA GLY A 62 -0.18 -15.22 -14.69
C GLY A 62 -0.78 -15.33 -16.10
N ALA A 63 -1.64 -14.38 -16.49
CA ALA A 63 -2.23 -14.34 -17.82
C ALA A 63 -1.21 -14.12 -18.95
N LEU A 64 -0.12 -13.38 -18.66
CA LEU A 64 0.94 -13.07 -19.61
C LEU A 64 2.09 -14.11 -19.60
N GLY A 65 2.11 -15.07 -18.67
CA GLY A 65 3.19 -16.04 -18.51
C GLY A 65 4.56 -15.40 -18.21
N LEU A 66 4.56 -14.17 -17.69
CA LEU A 66 5.76 -13.36 -17.44
C LEU A 66 6.89 -14.10 -16.67
N PRO A 67 6.62 -14.98 -15.69
CA PRO A 67 7.66 -15.73 -14.99
C PRO A 67 8.55 -16.59 -15.90
N ASP A 68 8.04 -17.04 -17.05
CA ASP A 68 8.75 -17.94 -17.96
C ASP A 68 9.62 -17.21 -19.00
N TYR A 69 9.42 -15.90 -19.19
CA TYR A 69 10.12 -15.10 -20.21
C TYR A 69 11.33 -14.32 -19.67
N VAL A 70 11.48 -14.17 -18.36
CA VAL A 70 12.60 -13.45 -17.74
C VAL A 70 13.74 -14.41 -17.39
N ARG A 71 14.93 -14.24 -17.99
CA ARG A 71 16.12 -15.03 -17.63
C ARG A 71 16.44 -14.84 -16.14
N ARG A 72 16.66 -15.95 -15.43
CA ARG A 72 16.89 -16.01 -13.97
C ARG A 72 17.96 -15.04 -13.43
N GLU A 73 19.00 -14.78 -14.23
CA GLU A 73 20.06 -13.80 -13.91
C GLU A 73 19.56 -12.35 -13.83
N ASN A 74 18.53 -11.98 -14.61
CA ASN A 74 17.92 -10.65 -14.57
C ASN A 74 16.96 -10.49 -13.39
N GLN A 75 16.30 -11.57 -12.94
CA GLN A 75 15.40 -11.55 -11.78
C GLN A 75 16.13 -11.17 -10.48
N ALA A 76 17.30 -11.76 -10.23
CA ALA A 76 18.06 -11.47 -9.02
C ALA A 76 18.50 -10.00 -8.94
N VAL A 77 18.88 -9.39 -10.07
CA VAL A 77 19.26 -7.98 -10.12
C VAL A 77 18.07 -7.07 -9.77
N VAL A 78 16.89 -7.36 -10.32
CA VAL A 78 15.67 -6.58 -10.08
C VAL A 78 15.22 -6.69 -8.61
N VAL A 79 15.29 -7.88 -8.02
CA VAL A 79 15.01 -8.09 -6.58
C VAL A 79 16.02 -7.31 -5.72
N MET A 80 17.30 -7.35 -6.05
CA MET A 80 18.30 -6.59 -5.29
C MET A 80 18.12 -5.07 -5.44
N GLU A 81 17.68 -4.59 -6.61
CA GLU A 81 17.31 -3.19 -6.81
C GLU A 81 16.11 -2.80 -5.95
N SER A 82 15.05 -3.62 -5.92
CA SER A 82 13.85 -3.34 -5.12
C SER A 82 14.13 -3.31 -3.62
N VAL A 83 15.00 -4.20 -3.12
CA VAL A 83 15.43 -4.21 -1.71
C VAL A 83 16.23 -2.96 -1.37
N ARG A 84 17.19 -2.56 -2.22
CA ARG A 84 17.97 -1.32 -2.01
C ARG A 84 17.10 -0.07 -2.05
N LEU A 85 16.12 -0.05 -2.94
CA LEU A 85 15.20 1.08 -3.06
C LEU A 85 14.31 1.20 -1.83
N THR A 86 13.77 0.07 -1.33
CA THR A 86 13.06 -0.02 -0.05
C THR A 86 13.91 0.52 1.10
N GLU A 87 15.17 0.09 1.20
CA GLU A 87 16.09 0.57 2.23
C GLU A 87 16.30 2.09 2.15
N THR A 88 16.42 2.62 0.94
CA THR A 88 16.61 4.07 0.72
C THR A 88 15.38 4.86 1.15
N ILE A 89 14.18 4.37 0.84
CA ILE A 89 12.92 4.96 1.29
C ILE A 89 12.85 5.00 2.82
N LEU A 90 13.09 3.86 3.48
CA LEU A 90 13.05 3.77 4.95
C LEU A 90 14.04 4.72 5.63
N ARG A 91 15.23 4.90 5.06
CA ARG A 91 16.21 5.88 5.58
C ARG A 91 15.70 7.31 5.41
N ALA A 92 15.11 7.65 4.28
CA ALA A 92 14.54 8.98 4.03
C ALA A 92 13.33 9.26 4.94
N GLU A 93 12.45 8.28 5.16
CA GLU A 93 11.33 8.39 6.11
C GLU A 93 11.82 8.57 7.55
N SER A 94 12.86 7.84 7.96
CA SER A 94 13.46 7.99 9.28
C SER A 94 14.03 9.40 9.48
N GLN A 95 14.73 9.94 8.48
CA GLN A 95 15.22 11.33 8.53
C GLN A 95 14.07 12.34 8.63
N LEU A 96 12.95 12.08 7.93
CA LEU A 96 11.77 12.92 7.95
C LEU A 96 11.15 12.92 9.34
N GLN A 97 11.03 11.75 9.95
CA GLN A 97 10.51 11.59 11.30
C GLN A 97 11.38 12.30 12.34
N ILE A 98 12.71 12.21 12.23
CA ILE A 98 13.64 12.93 13.11
C ILE A 98 13.43 14.44 12.99
N LEU A 99 13.35 14.96 11.76
CA LEU A 99 13.14 16.38 11.50
C LEU A 99 11.80 16.89 12.06
N PHE A 100 10.72 16.12 11.90
CA PHE A 100 9.41 16.46 12.46
C PHE A 100 9.36 16.34 13.98
N SER A 101 10.27 15.57 14.58
CA SER A 101 10.38 15.40 16.03
C SER A 101 11.24 16.48 16.70
N ASP A 102 12.04 17.24 15.95
CA ASP A 102 12.89 18.31 16.48
C ASP A 102 12.05 19.54 16.87
N PRO A 103 12.06 19.97 18.15
CA PRO A 103 11.34 21.16 18.59
C PRO A 103 12.00 22.48 18.17
N ASN A 104 13.28 22.47 17.77
CA ASN A 104 14.01 23.68 17.38
C ASN A 104 13.70 24.13 15.95
N VAL A 105 13.09 23.25 15.14
CA VAL A 105 12.69 23.56 13.77
C VAL A 105 11.32 24.25 13.77
N THR A 106 11.31 25.56 13.51
CA THR A 106 10.08 26.37 13.50
C THR A 106 9.15 26.01 12.34
N ASP A 107 9.69 25.92 11.13
CA ASP A 107 8.93 25.59 9.91
C ASP A 107 9.33 24.20 9.40
N LYS A 108 8.67 23.18 9.94
CA LYS A 108 8.91 21.77 9.60
C LYS A 108 8.52 21.44 8.16
N GLU A 109 7.51 22.13 7.63
CA GLU A 109 7.07 21.96 6.25
C GLU A 109 8.17 22.42 5.30
N LYS A 110 8.67 23.64 5.47
CA LYS A 110 9.75 24.16 4.63
C LYS A 110 11.05 23.37 4.79
N ALA A 111 11.40 23.00 6.02
CA ALA A 111 12.62 22.23 6.30
C ALA A 111 12.59 20.82 5.68
N SER A 112 11.40 20.20 5.61
CA SER A 112 11.23 18.83 5.09
C SER A 112 10.95 18.75 3.59
N ALA A 113 10.74 19.89 2.91
CA ALA A 113 10.27 19.92 1.52
C ALA A 113 11.16 19.10 0.56
N HIS A 114 12.48 19.21 0.69
CA HIS A 114 13.41 18.43 -0.11
C HIS A 114 13.28 16.92 0.13
N LEU A 115 13.17 16.52 1.40
CA LEU A 115 13.10 15.11 1.77
C LEU A 115 11.78 14.46 1.32
N ARG A 116 10.68 15.20 1.38
CA ARG A 116 9.38 14.76 0.86
C ARG A 116 9.41 14.61 -0.66
N ALA A 117 9.99 15.57 -1.38
CA ALA A 117 10.15 15.47 -2.83
C ALA A 117 11.02 14.25 -3.23
N GLU A 118 12.07 13.94 -2.48
CA GLU A 118 12.87 12.74 -2.72
C GLU A 118 12.09 11.46 -2.41
N LEU A 119 11.31 11.43 -1.33
CA LEU A 119 10.43 10.30 -1.02
C LEU A 119 9.40 10.06 -2.14
N ASP A 120 8.79 11.11 -2.69
CA ASP A 120 7.85 11.00 -3.81
C ASP A 120 8.52 10.35 -5.04
N ARG A 121 9.77 10.76 -5.34
CA ARG A 121 10.56 10.20 -6.43
C ARG A 121 10.92 8.72 -6.18
N LEU A 122 11.36 8.39 -4.97
CA LEU A 122 11.74 7.03 -4.61
C LEU A 122 10.53 6.09 -4.64
N ASN A 123 9.37 6.54 -4.11
CA ASN A 123 8.12 5.79 -4.15
C ASN A 123 7.62 5.58 -5.59
N ALA A 124 7.71 6.60 -6.44
CA ALA A 124 7.37 6.45 -7.86
C ALA A 124 8.26 5.40 -8.56
N ARG A 125 9.55 5.34 -8.22
CA ARG A 125 10.45 4.30 -8.73
C ARG A 125 10.10 2.93 -8.15
N GLN A 126 9.76 2.84 -6.87
CA GLN A 126 9.40 1.58 -6.21
C GLN A 126 8.19 0.95 -6.89
N ASN A 127 7.18 1.76 -7.23
CA ASN A 127 5.99 1.31 -7.94
C ASN A 127 6.27 0.76 -9.34
N GLN A 128 7.42 1.09 -9.95
CA GLN A 128 7.84 0.55 -11.24
C GLN A 128 8.67 -0.73 -11.09
N VAL A 129 9.51 -0.82 -10.06
CA VAL A 129 10.45 -1.93 -9.87
C VAL A 129 9.83 -3.10 -9.11
N ALA A 130 9.01 -2.82 -8.09
CA ALA A 130 8.40 -3.86 -7.25
C ALA A 130 7.61 -4.92 -8.05
N PRO A 131 6.77 -4.54 -9.04
CA PRO A 131 6.01 -5.53 -9.81
C PRO A 131 6.86 -6.48 -10.67
N LEU A 132 8.13 -6.14 -10.89
CA LEU A 132 9.08 -6.95 -11.65
C LEU A 132 9.91 -7.86 -10.75
N ALA A 133 9.93 -7.58 -9.44
CA ALA A 133 10.65 -8.34 -8.43
C ALA A 133 9.81 -9.47 -7.80
N GLU A 134 8.47 -9.41 -7.93
CA GLU A 134 7.49 -10.38 -7.42
C GLU A 134 7.06 -11.40 -8.47
#